data_AF-A0A661G8W9-F1
#
_entry.id   AF-A0A661G8W9-F1
#
_cell.length_a   1.000
_cell.length_b   1.000
_cell.length_c   1.000
_cell.angle_alpha   90.00
_cell.angle_beta   90.00
_cell.angle_gamma   90.00
#
_symmetry.space_group_name_H-M   'P 1'
#
loop_
_entity.id
_entity.type
_entity.pdbx_description
1 polymer ?
#
loop_
_entity_poly.entity_id
_entity_poly.type
_entity_poly.pdbx_seq_one_letter_code
_entity_poly.pdbx_strand_id
1 'polypeptide(L)'
;QNQEFFVPGQPLTRISLPPASPDLSPRAPQMIEWGGAQRWLCGDVDIDSLRRQAEPLGGSVCAFRGHASGIPVFHPLAPAMLKLQRSIKSSFDPAGIFNVGKLYPEL
;
A
#
# COMPACT_ATOMS: atom_id res chain seq x y z
N GLN A 1 -0.53 22.74 5.29
CA GLN A 1 -0.47 21.30 4.91
C GLN A 1 0.87 21.04 4.26
N ASN A 2 1.56 19.97 4.67
CA ASN A 2 2.98 19.70 4.49
C ASN A 2 3.37 19.37 3.02
N GLN A 3 3.23 20.36 2.13
CA GLN A 3 3.55 20.23 0.69
C GLN A 3 4.99 19.75 0.45
N GLU A 4 5.91 20.09 1.36
CA GLU A 4 7.32 19.71 1.29
C GLU A 4 7.56 18.20 1.38
N PHE A 5 6.63 17.41 1.96
CA PHE A 5 6.82 15.97 2.08
C PHE A 5 6.42 15.21 0.81
N PHE A 6 5.46 15.73 0.04
CA PHE A 6 4.92 15.08 -1.15
C PHE A 6 5.58 15.57 -2.44
N VAL A 7 6.90 15.72 -2.42
CA VAL A 7 7.68 16.18 -3.59
C VAL A 7 7.43 15.24 -4.78
N PRO A 8 7.06 15.78 -5.96
CA PRO A 8 6.96 14.99 -7.19
C PRO A 8 8.30 14.32 -7.53
N GLY A 9 8.26 13.09 -8.06
CA GLY A 9 9.44 12.37 -8.53
C GLY A 9 10.16 11.51 -7.49
N GLN A 10 9.85 11.64 -6.20
CA GLN A 10 10.33 10.68 -5.19
C GLN A 10 9.33 9.54 -4.98
N PRO A 11 9.82 8.30 -4.73
CA PRO A 11 8.96 7.20 -4.32
C PRO A 11 8.21 7.56 -3.05
N LEU A 12 6.94 7.16 -2.99
CA LEU A 12 6.08 7.41 -1.85
C LEU A 12 5.37 6.12 -1.48
N THR A 13 5.54 5.71 -0.23
CA THR A 13 4.91 4.52 0.34
C THR A 13 3.89 4.95 1.38
N ARG A 14 2.70 4.33 1.36
CA ARG A 14 1.69 4.49 2.40
C ARG A 14 1.62 3.23 3.24
N ILE A 15 1.75 3.39 4.55
CA ILE A 15 1.61 2.32 5.53
C ILE A 15 0.37 2.62 6.36
N SER A 16 -0.51 1.63 6.51
CA SER A 16 -1.62 1.69 7.47
C SER A 16 -1.42 0.61 8.52
N LEU A 17 -1.48 1.01 9.79
CA LEU A 17 -1.19 0.16 10.95
C LEU A 17 -2.09 0.57 12.12
N PRO A 18 -2.31 -0.27 13.12
CA PRO A 18 -2.83 0.18 14.41
C PRO A 18 -1.95 1.33 14.97
N PRO A 19 -2.53 2.41 15.56
CA PRO A 19 -1.79 3.57 16.05
C PRO A 19 -0.57 3.25 16.94
N ALA A 20 -0.71 2.27 17.84
CA ALA A 20 0.32 1.87 18.80
C ALA A 20 1.40 0.93 18.20
N SER A 21 1.39 0.68 16.89
CA SER A 21 2.36 -0.18 16.23
C SER A 21 3.78 0.42 16.28
N PRO A 22 4.83 -0.40 16.35
CA PRO A 22 6.22 0.08 16.28
C PRO A 22 6.48 0.83 14.96
N ASP A 23 7.50 1.69 14.97
CA ASP A 23 7.97 2.32 13.74
C ASP A 23 8.71 1.29 12.86
N LEU A 24 8.19 1.03 11.66
CA LEU A 24 8.75 0.06 10.72
C LEU A 24 9.87 0.64 9.86
N SER A 25 10.08 1.97 9.87
CA SER A 25 11.13 2.63 9.09
C SER A 25 11.68 3.87 9.80
N PRO A 26 12.36 3.71 10.96
CA PRO A 26 12.79 4.82 11.81
C PRO A 26 13.84 5.74 11.19
N ARG A 27 14.45 5.32 10.07
CA ARG A 27 15.46 6.10 9.34
C ARG A 27 14.92 6.75 8.07
N ALA A 28 13.71 6.39 7.63
CA ALA A 28 13.11 7.00 6.45
C ALA A 28 12.43 8.32 6.82
N PRO A 29 12.49 9.35 5.96
CA PRO A 29 11.60 10.49 6.08
C PRO A 29 10.16 10.02 6.13
N GLN A 30 9.44 10.39 7.20
CA GLN A 30 8.05 9.96 7.39
C GLN A 30 7.13 11.10 7.81
N MET A 31 5.88 11.01 7.38
CA MET A 31 4.78 11.85 7.86
C MET A 31 3.67 10.97 8.43
N ILE A 32 3.28 11.23 9.67
CA ILE A 32 2.27 10.47 10.39
C ILE A 32 0.94 11.23 10.37
N GLU A 33 -0.15 10.55 10.02
CA GLU A 33 -1.50 11.07 9.95
C GLU A 33 -2.49 10.17 10.73
N TRP A 34 -3.74 10.64 10.86
CA TRP A 34 -4.86 9.88 11.43
C TRP A 34 -4.54 9.24 12.80
N GLY A 35 -3.89 10.01 13.67
CA GLY A 35 -3.55 9.57 15.03
C GLY A 35 -2.52 8.43 15.09
N GLY A 36 -1.70 8.24 14.04
CA GLY A 36 -0.72 7.15 13.98
C GLY A 36 -1.13 6.00 13.06
N ALA A 37 -2.39 5.98 12.62
CA ALA A 37 -2.94 4.87 11.83
C ALA A 37 -2.50 4.88 10.36
N GLN A 38 -1.99 6.01 9.88
CA GLN A 38 -1.43 6.16 8.55
C GLN A 38 -0.06 6.81 8.63
N ARG A 39 0.91 6.25 7.92
CA ARG A 39 2.27 6.77 7.83
C ARG A 39 2.67 6.81 6.36
N TRP A 40 3.18 7.94 5.92
CA TRP A 40 3.77 8.09 4.59
C TRP A 40 5.27 8.04 4.73
N LEU A 41 5.95 7.23 3.91
CA LEU A 41 7.40 7.23 3.78
C LEU A 41 7.77 7.81 2.42
N CYS A 42 8.73 8.72 2.41
CA CYS A 42 9.26 9.33 1.18
C CYS A 42 10.68 8.81 0.91
N GLY A 43 10.94 8.40 -0.33
CA GLY A 43 12.22 7.83 -0.77
C GLY A 43 12.18 6.32 -0.99
N ASP A 44 13.32 5.78 -1.40
CA ASP A 44 13.48 4.35 -1.67
C ASP A 44 13.45 3.54 -0.38
N VAL A 45 12.51 2.59 -0.33
CA VAL A 45 12.33 1.65 0.77
C VAL A 45 12.11 0.24 0.23
N ASP A 46 12.51 -0.76 1.01
CA ASP A 46 12.21 -2.15 0.69
C ASP A 46 10.73 -2.45 1.01
N ILE A 47 9.90 -2.37 -0.02
CA ILE A 47 8.45 -2.58 0.07
C ILE A 47 8.12 -3.98 0.60
N ASP A 48 8.82 -5.02 0.16
CA ASP A 48 8.49 -6.38 0.56
C ASP A 48 8.90 -6.65 2.01
N SER A 49 10.01 -6.06 2.47
CA SER A 49 10.37 -6.06 3.89
C SER A 49 9.32 -5.34 4.74
N LEU A 50 8.86 -4.16 4.31
CA LEU A 50 7.80 -3.43 5.01
C LEU A 50 6.50 -4.22 5.06
N ARG A 51 6.13 -4.91 3.98
CA ARG A 51 4.95 -5.79 3.94
C ARG A 51 5.05 -6.92 4.95
N ARG A 52 6.18 -7.64 4.98
CA ARG A 52 6.43 -8.72 5.94
C ARG A 52 6.38 -8.25 7.40
N GLN A 53 6.79 -7.01 7.67
CA GLN A 53 6.71 -6.42 9.01
C GLN A 53 5.31 -5.95 9.39
N ALA A 54 4.56 -5.39 8.44
CA ALA A 54 3.21 -4.87 8.67
C ALA A 54 2.16 -5.97 8.79
N GLU A 55 2.30 -7.06 8.05
CA GLU A 55 1.35 -8.18 8.02
C GLU A 55 1.02 -8.76 9.42
N PRO A 56 1.99 -9.14 10.29
CA PRO A 56 1.68 -9.65 11.63
C PRO A 56 1.04 -8.61 12.56
N LEU A 57 1.12 -7.31 12.21
CA LEU A 57 0.50 -6.22 12.95
C LEU A 57 -0.93 -5.91 12.44
N GLY A 58 -1.43 -6.68 11.46
CA GLY A 58 -2.70 -6.39 10.79
C GLY A 58 -2.65 -5.13 9.92
N GLY A 59 -1.45 -4.71 9.52
CA GLY A 59 -1.22 -3.53 8.69
C GLY A 59 -1.17 -3.83 7.20
N SER A 60 -1.12 -2.76 6.41
CA SER A 60 -0.94 -2.84 4.95
C SER A 60 0.07 -1.80 4.47
N VAL A 61 0.75 -2.14 3.37
CA VAL A 61 1.78 -1.30 2.74
C VAL A 61 1.47 -1.16 1.26
N CYS A 62 1.26 0.09 0.82
CA CYS A 62 1.00 0.44 -0.57
C CYS A 62 2.19 1.22 -1.16
N ALA A 63 2.76 0.71 -2.24
CA ALA A 63 3.75 1.41 -3.08
C ALA A 63 3.03 2.47 -3.92
N PHE A 64 2.65 3.58 -3.30
CA PHE A 64 1.65 4.53 -3.82
C PHE A 64 2.06 5.21 -5.13
N ARG A 65 3.33 5.65 -5.26
CA ARG A 65 3.88 6.18 -6.52
C ARG A 65 5.40 6.13 -6.53
N GLY A 66 5.99 6.28 -7.72
CA GLY A 66 7.43 6.53 -7.90
C GLY A 66 8.35 5.33 -7.61
N HIS A 67 7.80 4.16 -7.29
CA HIS A 67 8.57 2.93 -7.15
C HIS A 67 8.89 2.30 -8.51
N ALA A 68 9.91 1.43 -8.53
CA ALA A 68 10.32 0.70 -9.73
C ALA A 68 9.17 -0.12 -10.36
N SER A 69 9.20 -0.24 -11.68
CA SER A 69 8.25 -1.08 -12.42
C SER A 69 8.30 -2.53 -11.92
N GLY A 70 7.13 -3.16 -11.82
CA GLY A 70 7.01 -4.55 -11.35
C GLY A 70 6.77 -4.69 -9.85
N ILE A 71 6.96 -3.65 -9.04
CA ILE A 71 6.52 -3.64 -7.64
C ILE A 71 4.99 -3.52 -7.61
N PRO A 72 4.25 -4.51 -7.07
CA PRO A 72 2.80 -4.39 -6.95
C PRO A 72 2.44 -3.16 -6.11
N VAL A 73 1.45 -2.38 -6.53
CA VAL A 73 1.04 -1.17 -5.78
C VAL A 73 0.43 -1.55 -4.43
N PHE A 74 -0.46 -2.54 -4.41
CA PHE A 74 -1.23 -2.92 -3.22
C PHE A 74 -0.54 -3.98 -2.38
N HIS A 75 -0.82 -3.97 -1.08
CA HIS A 75 -0.43 -5.05 -0.19
C HIS A 75 -1.12 -6.35 -0.63
N PRO A 76 -0.40 -7.48 -0.77
CA PRO A 76 -1.00 -8.75 -1.14
C PRO A 76 -2.14 -9.15 -0.21
N LEU A 77 -3.25 -9.60 -0.77
CA LEU A 77 -4.40 -10.04 0.02
C LEU A 77 -4.21 -11.50 0.44
N ALA A 78 -4.67 -11.82 1.65
CA ALA A 78 -4.85 -13.21 2.05
C ALA A 78 -5.77 -13.94 1.03
N PRO A 79 -5.54 -15.23 0.72
CA PRO A 79 -6.24 -15.93 -0.37
C PRO A 79 -7.78 -15.86 -0.28
N ALA A 80 -8.34 -15.95 0.93
CA ALA A 80 -9.78 -15.84 1.14
C ALA A 80 -10.32 -14.45 0.81
N MET A 81 -9.59 -13.39 1.19
CA MET A 81 -9.96 -12.00 0.91
C MET A 81 -9.86 -11.72 -0.60
N LEU A 82 -8.83 -12.24 -1.25
CA LEU A 82 -8.68 -12.15 -2.71
C LEU A 82 -9.89 -12.77 -3.42
N LYS A 83 -10.30 -13.98 -3.03
CA LYS A 83 -11.48 -14.65 -3.59
C LYS A 83 -12.75 -13.81 -3.43
N LEU A 84 -12.99 -13.25 -2.24
CA LEU A 84 -14.13 -12.39 -1.97
C LEU A 84 -14.10 -11.14 -2.84
N GLN A 85 -12.98 -10.43 -2.88
CA GLN A 85 -12.86 -9.19 -3.64
C GLN A 85 -13.02 -9.42 -5.16
N ARG A 86 -12.53 -10.55 -5.69
CA ARG A 86 -12.78 -10.93 -7.08
C ARG A 86 -14.26 -11.16 -7.35
N SER A 87 -14.97 -11.86 -6.45
CA SER A 87 -16.42 -12.05 -6.57
C SER A 87 -17.17 -10.72 -6.59
N ILE A 88 -16.79 -9.78 -5.72
CA ILE A 88 -17.36 -8.43 -5.70
C ILE A 88 -17.07 -7.72 -7.02
N LYS A 89 -15.81 -7.72 -7.51
CA LYS A 89 -15.47 -7.10 -8.79
C LYS A 89 -16.30 -7.69 -9.94
N SER A 90 -16.43 -9.00 -10.02
CA SER A 90 -17.22 -9.66 -11.09
C SER A 90 -18.71 -9.32 -11.03
N SER A 91 -19.28 -9.12 -9.84
CA SER A 91 -20.68 -8.69 -9.71
C SER A 91 -20.92 -7.24 -10.15
N PHE A 92 -19.96 -6.35 -9.89
CA PHE A 92 -20.07 -4.92 -10.23
C PHE A 92 -19.56 -4.56 -11.63
N ASP A 93 -18.65 -5.36 -12.18
CA ASP A 93 -18.03 -5.17 -13.49
C ASP A 93 -17.96 -6.51 -14.24
N PRO A 94 -19.10 -7.10 -14.65
CA PRO A 94 -19.11 -8.40 -15.33
C PRO A 94 -18.38 -8.40 -16.67
N ALA A 95 -18.34 -7.25 -17.34
CA ALA A 95 -17.64 -7.08 -18.62
C ALA A 95 -16.14 -6.75 -18.44
N GLY A 96 -15.66 -6.55 -17.21
CA GLY A 96 -14.26 -6.29 -16.92
C GLY A 96 -13.73 -4.98 -17.52
N ILE A 97 -14.54 -3.93 -17.62
CA ILE A 97 -14.17 -2.67 -18.29
C ILE A 97 -13.32 -1.78 -17.37
N PHE A 98 -13.52 -1.87 -16.05
CA PHE A 98 -12.90 -0.94 -15.11
C PHE A 98 -11.56 -1.48 -14.58
N ASN A 99 -10.49 -0.70 -14.82
CA ASN A 99 -9.16 -0.89 -14.23
C ASN A 99 -8.59 -2.33 -14.42
N VAL A 100 -8.66 -2.84 -15.65
CA VAL A 100 -8.12 -4.15 -16.05
C VAL A 100 -6.68 -4.31 -15.59
N GLY A 101 -6.36 -5.43 -14.93
CA GLY A 101 -5.01 -5.76 -14.47
C GLY A 101 -4.42 -4.87 -13.37
N LYS A 102 -5.10 -3.80 -12.93
CA LYS A 102 -4.57 -2.88 -11.89
C LYS A 102 -4.71 -3.42 -10.46
N LEU A 103 -5.88 -3.97 -10.14
CA LEU A 103 -6.19 -4.46 -8.79
C LEU A 103 -5.82 -5.94 -8.64
N TYR A 104 -6.15 -6.73 -9.66
CA TYR A 104 -5.91 -8.17 -9.70
C TYR A 104 -5.31 -8.46 -11.08
N PRO A 105 -3.99 -8.67 -11.18
CA PRO A 105 -3.32 -8.94 -12.46
C PRO A 105 -3.93 -10.10 -13.25
N GLU A 106 -4.52 -11.04 -12.53
CA GLU A 106 -5.16 -12.25 -13.06
C GLU A 106 -6.66 -12.13 -13.38
N LEU A 107 -7.23 -10.91 -13.33
CA LEU A 107 -8.58 -10.58 -13.83
C LEU A 107 -8.53 -9.51 -14.92
#